data_AF-A0AAP9XY15-F1
#
_entry.id   AF-A0AAP9XY15-F1
#
_cell.length_a   1.000
_cell.length_b   1.000
_cell.length_c   1.000
_cell.angle_alpha   90.00
_cell.angle_beta   90.00
_cell.angle_gamma   90.00
#
_symmetry.space_group_name_H-M   'P 1'
#
loop_
_entity.id
_entity.type
_entity.pdbx_description
1 polymer ?
#
loop_
_entity_poly.entity_id
_entity_poly.type
_entity_poly.pdbx_seq_one_letter_code
_entity_poly.pdbx_strand_id
1 'polypeptide(L)'
;MHDAAETGRAPDLAPGAIDDCWNRIGVRGDHSCERLSEVSRCLNCPVFARNAARLLDRPLSADDLAQAAQRVSEPVAPEFGRTGPEAGARQSVLAFRVADEWLALPTEVVRQIVDDRPVHSLPDRRARAVLGIVNVRGTLRIAVSLAELLGLETGAPRAAGDARAGFRRMLVVAHRGEPVVFPVDAVEGVLRFGAADRAATPATVARAGSAHTRGVFVWRERIVGLIDEERLFESLLRSLR
;
A
#
# COMPACT_ATOMS: atom_id res chain seq x y z
N MET A 1 10.35 36.65 42.29
CA MET A 1 9.77 35.65 43.20
C MET A 1 8.56 35.07 42.46
N HIS A 2 8.79 34.45 41.30
CA HIS A 2 8.88 32.99 41.08
C HIS A 2 7.76 32.23 41.80
N ASP A 3 6.61 32.17 41.14
CA ASP A 3 5.51 31.28 41.48
C ASP A 3 5.68 29.99 40.68
N ALA A 4 5.76 28.88 41.39
CA ALA A 4 6.23 27.59 40.88
C ALA A 4 5.08 26.79 40.28
N ALA A 5 5.36 26.23 39.11
CA ALA A 5 4.51 25.37 38.32
C ALA A 5 3.90 24.21 39.14
N GLU A 6 2.57 24.08 39.05
CA GLU A 6 1.84 22.87 39.42
C GLU A 6 2.27 21.73 38.48
N THR A 7 3.11 20.84 39.01
CA THR A 7 3.46 19.57 38.38
C THR A 7 2.21 18.69 38.28
N GLY A 8 1.71 18.52 37.06
CA GLY A 8 0.66 17.56 36.71
C GLY A 8 1.08 16.14 37.09
N ARG A 9 0.43 15.60 38.11
CA ARG A 9 0.61 14.21 38.56
C ARG A 9 0.07 13.26 37.49
N ALA A 10 0.94 12.42 36.93
CA ALA A 10 0.53 11.35 36.02
C ALA A 10 -0.44 10.38 36.73
N PRO A 11 -1.52 9.92 36.07
CA PRO A 11 -2.41 8.93 36.65
C PRO A 11 -1.66 7.61 36.88
N ASP A 12 -1.91 7.00 38.03
CA ASP A 12 -1.27 5.76 38.46
C ASP A 12 -1.74 4.61 37.56
N LEU A 13 -0.86 4.17 36.65
CA LEU A 13 -1.12 3.12 35.67
C LEU A 13 -1.00 1.75 36.35
N ALA A 14 -2.04 0.92 36.22
CA ALA A 14 -2.09 -0.44 36.78
C ALA A 14 -0.86 -1.29 36.38
N PRO A 15 -0.43 -2.26 37.20
CA PRO A 15 0.74 -3.09 36.90
C PRO A 15 0.57 -3.84 35.57
N GLY A 16 1.36 -3.45 34.57
CA GLY A 16 1.30 -3.98 33.20
C GLY A 16 0.79 -2.99 32.14
N ALA A 17 0.31 -1.81 32.55
CA ALA A 17 -0.08 -0.76 31.64
C ALA A 17 1.15 -0.01 31.11
N ILE A 18 1.26 0.05 29.79
CA ILE A 18 2.30 0.78 29.08
C ILE A 18 1.89 2.25 29.05
N ASP A 19 2.78 3.15 29.48
CA ASP A 19 2.58 4.58 29.22
C ASP A 19 2.74 4.83 27.71
N ASP A 20 1.62 5.02 27.03
CA ASP A 20 1.51 5.20 25.59
C ASP A 20 1.57 6.69 25.21
N CYS A 21 2.55 7.42 25.76
CA CYS A 21 2.70 8.87 25.59
C CYS A 21 2.64 9.33 24.12
N TRP A 22 2.98 8.46 23.15
CA TRP A 22 2.87 8.74 21.72
C TRP A 22 1.44 9.00 21.23
N ASN A 23 0.42 8.40 21.88
CA ASN A 23 -1.00 8.60 21.59
C ASN A 23 -1.59 9.83 22.30
N ARG A 24 -1.01 10.23 23.44
CA ARG A 24 -1.53 11.36 24.25
C ARG A 24 -0.85 12.68 23.93
N ILE A 25 0.49 12.73 24.04
CA ILE A 25 1.29 13.95 23.89
C ILE A 25 2.26 13.91 22.69
N GLY A 26 2.43 12.74 22.08
CA GLY A 26 3.35 12.54 20.96
C GLY A 26 2.72 12.75 19.59
N VAL A 27 3.31 12.13 18.55
CA VAL A 27 2.92 12.32 17.14
C VAL A 27 1.50 11.86 16.78
N ARG A 28 0.83 11.07 17.63
CA ARG A 28 -0.58 10.68 17.47
C ARG A 28 -1.52 11.40 18.44
N GLY A 29 -0.98 12.25 19.31
CA GLY A 29 -1.71 13.02 20.30
C GLY A 29 -1.71 14.51 19.99
N ASP A 30 -1.57 15.34 21.01
CA ASP A 30 -1.60 16.82 20.88
C ASP A 30 -0.26 17.46 20.50
N HIS A 31 0.78 16.66 20.25
CA HIS A 31 2.14 17.11 19.91
C HIS A 31 2.83 17.98 20.98
N SER A 32 2.35 17.99 22.23
CA SER A 32 2.97 18.74 23.34
C SER A 32 4.25 18.12 23.89
N CYS A 33 4.65 16.92 23.44
CA CYS A 33 5.85 16.24 23.92
C CYS A 33 7.13 17.00 23.57
N GLU A 34 7.80 17.53 24.59
CA GLU A 34 9.05 18.32 24.49
C GLU A 34 10.16 17.59 23.71
N ARG A 35 10.22 16.26 23.82
CA ARG A 35 11.21 15.41 23.14
C ARG A 35 11.05 15.36 21.62
N LEU A 36 9.89 15.76 21.09
CA LEU A 36 9.67 15.78 19.64
C LEU A 36 10.61 16.76 18.93
N SER A 37 11.04 17.82 19.61
CA SER A 37 12.04 18.76 19.08
C SER A 37 13.39 18.09 18.79
N GLU A 38 13.77 17.09 19.59
CA GLU A 38 15.03 16.35 19.46
C GLU A 38 14.91 15.17 18.49
N VAL A 39 13.85 14.36 18.63
CA VAL A 39 13.76 13.08 17.90
C VAL A 39 12.94 13.15 16.63
N SER A 40 12.24 14.26 16.37
CA SER A 40 11.29 14.54 15.26
C SER A 40 10.08 13.59 15.11
N ARG A 41 10.21 12.32 15.52
CA ARG A 41 9.15 11.31 15.48
C ARG A 41 9.21 10.43 16.72
N CYS A 42 8.06 10.07 17.28
CA CYS A 42 8.00 9.15 18.43
C CYS A 42 8.69 7.81 18.17
N LEU A 43 8.68 7.29 16.93
CA LEU A 43 9.34 6.03 16.60
C LEU A 43 10.87 6.05 16.82
N ASN A 44 11.47 7.24 16.82
CA ASN A 44 12.89 7.45 17.14
C ASN A 44 13.13 7.76 18.63
N CYS A 45 12.08 7.82 19.45
CA CYS A 45 12.18 8.16 20.86
C CYS A 45 12.60 6.93 21.69
N PRO A 46 13.62 7.03 22.56
CA PRO A 46 14.01 5.94 23.45
C PRO A 46 12.90 5.46 24.40
N VAL A 47 11.95 6.34 24.77
CA VAL A 47 10.77 5.94 25.58
C VAL A 47 9.84 5.05 24.75
N PHE A 48 9.58 5.43 23.50
CA PHE A 48 8.79 4.61 22.58
C PHE A 48 9.46 3.25 22.35
N ALA A 49 10.78 3.22 22.07
CA ALA A 49 11.51 1.99 21.83
C ALA A 49 11.41 1.01 23.02
N ARG A 50 11.61 1.50 24.24
CA ARG A 50 11.46 0.69 25.47
C ARG A 50 10.04 0.16 25.65
N ASN A 51 9.03 1.01 25.46
CA ASN A 51 7.64 0.61 25.65
C ASN A 51 7.16 -0.34 24.54
N ALA A 52 7.61 -0.14 23.30
CA ALA A 52 7.37 -1.08 22.20
C ALA A 52 8.00 -2.45 22.47
N ALA A 53 9.24 -2.50 22.97
CA ALA A 53 9.88 -3.75 23.37
C ALA A 53 9.08 -4.47 24.47
N ARG A 54 8.64 -3.74 25.52
CA ARG A 54 7.81 -4.32 26.58
C ARG A 54 6.47 -4.85 26.10
N LEU A 55 5.85 -4.21 25.10
CA LEU A 55 4.64 -4.71 24.44
C LEU A 55 4.91 -6.02 23.69
N LEU A 56 6.03 -6.11 22.97
CA LEU A 56 6.42 -7.29 22.21
C LEU A 56 6.79 -8.48 23.12
N ASP A 57 7.49 -8.21 24.21
CA ASP A 57 7.94 -9.23 25.16
C ASP A 57 6.85 -9.62 26.17
N ARG A 58 5.67 -8.98 26.11
CA ARG A 58 4.57 -9.27 27.04
C ARG A 58 4.04 -10.69 26.78
N PRO A 59 3.86 -11.53 27.82
CA PRO A 59 3.14 -12.78 27.66
C PRO A 59 1.70 -12.50 27.19
N LEU A 60 1.29 -13.18 26.12
CA LEU A 60 -0.09 -13.12 25.63
C LEU A 60 -0.99 -13.94 26.55
N SER A 61 -2.07 -13.34 27.03
CA SER A 61 -3.09 -14.05 27.80
C SER A 61 -4.01 -14.86 26.88
N ALA A 62 -4.80 -15.76 27.46
CA ALA A 62 -5.86 -16.45 26.72
C ALA A 62 -6.87 -15.45 26.12
N ASP A 63 -7.15 -14.35 26.82
CA ASP A 63 -8.03 -13.28 26.35
C ASP A 63 -7.40 -12.53 25.17
N ASP A 64 -6.09 -12.27 25.19
CA ASP A 64 -5.37 -11.64 24.06
C ASP A 64 -5.47 -12.51 22.81
N LEU A 65 -5.29 -13.83 22.96
CA LEU A 65 -5.40 -14.79 21.87
C LEU A 65 -6.83 -14.90 21.34
N ALA A 66 -7.83 -14.92 22.24
CA ALA A 66 -9.24 -14.94 21.88
C ALA A 66 -9.63 -13.67 21.11
N GLN A 67 -9.21 -12.48 21.57
CA GLN A 67 -9.45 -11.22 20.87
C GLN A 67 -8.74 -11.16 19.52
N ALA A 68 -7.51 -11.67 19.42
CA ALA A 68 -6.79 -11.73 18.14
C ALA A 68 -7.47 -12.68 17.15
N ALA A 69 -7.87 -13.88 17.61
CA ALA A 69 -8.61 -14.84 16.81
C ALA A 69 -9.96 -14.25 16.36
N GLN A 70 -10.63 -13.50 17.22
CA GLN A 70 -11.86 -12.80 16.90
C GLN A 70 -11.62 -11.72 15.84
N ARG A 71 -10.59 -10.88 15.93
CA ARG A 71 -10.26 -9.89 14.88
C ARG A 71 -9.90 -10.50 13.53
N VAL A 72 -9.28 -11.68 13.53
CA VAL A 72 -8.93 -12.42 12.30
C VAL A 72 -10.17 -13.11 11.70
N SER A 73 -11.05 -13.63 12.55
CA SER A 73 -12.27 -14.32 12.16
C SER A 73 -13.44 -13.35 11.92
N GLU A 74 -13.34 -12.13 12.44
CA GLU A 74 -14.28 -11.06 12.19
C GLU A 74 -14.24 -10.79 10.69
N PRO A 75 -15.37 -10.98 9.99
CA PRO A 75 -15.47 -10.43 8.66
C PRO A 75 -15.24 -8.94 8.83
N VAL A 76 -14.12 -8.43 8.28
CA VAL A 76 -13.83 -6.99 8.25
C VAL A 76 -15.10 -6.33 7.78
N ALA A 77 -15.79 -5.65 8.70
CA ALA A 77 -17.04 -4.99 8.40
C ALA A 77 -16.73 -4.09 7.20
N PRO A 78 -17.54 -4.16 6.13
CA PRO A 78 -17.28 -3.34 4.97
C PRO A 78 -17.27 -1.89 5.45
N GLU A 79 -16.14 -1.19 5.28
CA GLU A 79 -16.15 0.27 5.20
C GLU A 79 -16.84 0.67 3.89
N PHE A 80 -18.14 0.38 3.81
CA PHE A 80 -19.10 0.70 2.76
C PHE A 80 -19.19 -0.26 1.55
N GLY A 81 -20.43 -0.68 1.28
CA GLY A 81 -20.83 -1.40 0.06
C GLY A 81 -21.76 -2.60 0.29
N ARG A 82 -23.05 -2.32 0.54
CA ARG A 82 -24.24 -3.20 0.43
C ARG A 82 -24.19 -4.56 1.17
N THR A 83 -24.97 -4.62 2.25
CA THR A 83 -25.49 -5.86 2.85
C THR A 83 -26.44 -6.56 1.87
N GLY A 84 -25.94 -7.57 1.16
CA GLY A 84 -26.74 -8.58 0.47
C GLY A 84 -26.36 -9.98 0.98
N PRO A 85 -27.30 -10.94 1.08
CA PRO A 85 -27.11 -12.24 1.74
C PRO A 85 -26.33 -13.28 0.91
N GLU A 86 -25.47 -12.86 0.00
CA GLU A 86 -24.62 -13.76 -0.76
C GLU A 86 -23.17 -13.59 -0.31
N ALA A 87 -22.79 -14.37 0.72
CA ALA A 87 -21.39 -14.60 1.07
C ALA A 87 -20.73 -15.50 0.00
N GLY A 88 -20.71 -15.02 -1.25
CA GLY A 88 -19.86 -15.58 -2.29
C GLY A 88 -18.39 -15.26 -2.00
N ALA A 89 -17.47 -16.03 -2.59
CA ALA A 89 -16.03 -15.80 -2.46
C ALA A 89 -15.68 -14.35 -2.89
N ARG A 90 -15.30 -13.51 -1.93
CA ARG A 90 -14.86 -12.13 -2.20
C ARG A 90 -13.42 -12.15 -2.68
N GLN A 91 -13.15 -11.46 -3.78
CA GLN A 91 -11.79 -11.31 -4.32
C GLN A 91 -11.10 -10.13 -3.64
N SER A 92 -9.81 -10.29 -3.32
CA SER A 92 -8.97 -9.26 -2.71
C SER A 92 -7.97 -8.75 -3.74
N VAL A 93 -7.96 -7.43 -3.97
CA VAL A 93 -7.12 -6.78 -4.98
C VAL A 93 -6.43 -5.55 -4.41
N LEU A 94 -5.22 -5.25 -4.85
CA LEU A 94 -4.56 -3.98 -4.57
C LEU A 94 -4.95 -2.98 -5.65
N ALA A 95 -5.59 -1.88 -5.26
CA ALA A 95 -5.92 -0.77 -6.15
C ALA A 95 -4.83 0.30 -6.16
N PHE A 96 -4.45 0.74 -7.36
CA PHE A 96 -3.40 1.70 -7.61
C PHE A 96 -3.69 2.48 -8.89
N ARG A 97 -2.96 3.59 -9.09
CA ARG A 97 -3.11 4.45 -10.27
C ARG A 97 -1.83 4.47 -11.09
N VAL A 98 -1.99 4.40 -12.41
CA VAL A 98 -0.93 4.64 -13.40
C VAL A 98 -1.45 5.60 -14.45
N ALA A 99 -0.71 6.68 -14.70
CA ALA A 99 -1.21 7.84 -15.42
C ALA A 99 -2.55 8.30 -14.82
N ASP A 100 -3.60 8.44 -15.63
CA ASP A 100 -4.93 8.83 -15.15
C ASP A 100 -5.87 7.63 -14.92
N GLU A 101 -5.36 6.40 -15.03
CA GLU A 101 -6.14 5.16 -14.94
C GLU A 101 -6.03 4.49 -13.58
N TRP A 102 -7.18 4.13 -13.00
CA TRP A 102 -7.25 3.32 -11.78
C TRP A 102 -7.32 1.84 -12.15
N LEU A 103 -6.37 1.08 -11.59
CA LEU A 103 -6.15 -0.32 -11.90
C LEU A 103 -6.07 -1.14 -10.63
N ALA A 104 -6.28 -2.45 -10.75
CA ALA A 104 -6.18 -3.38 -9.66
C ALA A 104 -5.52 -4.70 -10.07
N LEU A 105 -4.71 -5.25 -9.18
CA LEU A 105 -4.12 -6.60 -9.30
C LEU A 105 -4.58 -7.47 -8.12
N PRO A 106 -4.78 -8.78 -8.30
CA PRO A 106 -4.98 -9.69 -7.18
C PRO A 106 -3.88 -9.53 -6.13
N THR A 107 -4.25 -9.46 -4.85
CA THR A 107 -3.24 -9.33 -3.78
C THR A 107 -2.25 -10.50 -3.76
N GLU A 108 -2.63 -11.65 -4.30
CA GLU A 108 -1.81 -12.87 -4.37
C GLU A 108 -0.53 -12.70 -5.20
N VAL A 109 -0.57 -11.86 -6.25
CA VAL A 109 0.60 -11.60 -7.11
C VAL A 109 1.45 -10.45 -6.60
N VAL A 110 0.93 -9.63 -5.68
CA VAL A 110 1.67 -8.49 -5.10
C VAL A 110 2.51 -8.98 -3.93
N ARG A 111 3.83 -8.77 -4.02
CA ARG A 111 4.79 -9.20 -2.99
C ARG A 111 5.13 -8.07 -2.03
N GLN A 112 5.33 -6.87 -2.54
CA GLN A 112 5.72 -5.71 -1.72
C GLN A 112 5.21 -4.42 -2.34
N ILE A 113 4.97 -3.44 -1.48
CA ILE A 113 4.77 -2.04 -1.84
C ILE A 113 5.91 -1.29 -1.17
N VAL A 114 6.73 -0.61 -1.96
CA VAL A 114 7.87 0.16 -1.46
C VAL A 114 7.79 1.60 -1.91
N ASP A 115 8.49 2.48 -1.20
CA ASP A 115 8.62 3.88 -1.60
C ASP A 115 9.29 4.00 -2.97
N ASP A 116 9.06 5.14 -3.62
CA ASP A 116 9.71 5.45 -4.89
C ASP A 116 11.24 5.46 -4.74
N ARG A 117 11.93 4.87 -5.71
CA ARG A 117 13.37 4.61 -5.69
C ARG A 117 13.99 4.97 -7.04
N PRO A 118 15.26 5.37 -7.09
CA PRO A 118 15.92 5.61 -8.36
C PRO A 118 16.00 4.30 -9.18
N VAL A 119 15.59 4.39 -10.44
CA VAL A 119 15.77 3.32 -11.44
C VAL A 119 17.02 3.66 -12.25
N HIS A 120 17.95 2.71 -12.34
CA HIS A 120 19.15 2.84 -13.16
C HIS A 120 18.91 2.21 -14.52
N SER A 121 19.09 2.99 -15.59
CA SER A 121 18.90 2.51 -16.95
C SER A 121 19.92 1.42 -17.30
N LEU A 122 19.49 0.46 -18.13
CA LEU A 122 20.37 -0.55 -18.71
C LEU A 122 20.91 -0.05 -20.06
N PRO A 123 22.18 -0.34 -20.40
CA PRO A 123 22.70 -0.18 -21.75
C PRO A 123 21.91 -1.02 -22.75
N ASP A 124 21.82 -0.58 -24.02
CA ASP A 124 21.14 -1.30 -25.11
C ASP A 124 19.71 -1.77 -24.78
N ARG A 125 18.91 -0.89 -24.17
CA ARG A 125 17.49 -1.14 -23.88
C ARG A 125 16.70 -1.39 -25.17
N ARG A 126 16.54 -2.66 -25.55
CA ARG A 126 15.76 -3.08 -26.73
C ARG A 126 14.24 -2.97 -26.52
N ALA A 127 13.80 -3.05 -25.26
CA ALA A 127 12.40 -3.08 -24.91
C ALA A 127 11.90 -1.74 -24.34
N ARG A 128 10.90 -1.15 -25.01
CA ARG A 128 10.29 0.12 -24.59
C ARG A 128 9.71 0.07 -23.18
N ALA A 129 9.16 -1.06 -22.74
CA ALA A 129 8.62 -1.19 -21.40
C ALA A 129 9.68 -1.22 -20.27
N VAL A 130 10.92 -1.66 -20.53
CA VAL A 130 11.91 -1.96 -19.46
C VAL A 130 12.65 -0.73 -18.96
N LEU A 131 12.21 -0.10 -17.88
CA LEU A 131 12.80 1.14 -17.35
C LEU A 131 14.28 0.99 -16.96
N GLY A 132 14.67 -0.18 -16.47
CA GLY A 132 16.03 -0.48 -16.04
C GLY A 132 16.04 -1.43 -14.84
N ILE A 133 16.98 -1.20 -13.92
CA ILE A 133 17.11 -1.97 -12.67
C ILE A 133 16.93 -1.08 -11.45
N VAL A 134 16.36 -1.65 -10.39
CA VAL A 134 16.15 -0.97 -9.12
C VAL A 134 16.51 -1.89 -7.96
N ASN A 135 17.10 -1.31 -6.91
CA ASN A 135 17.36 -2.03 -5.67
C ASN A 135 16.12 -2.00 -4.77
N VAL A 136 15.55 -3.17 -4.51
CA VAL A 136 14.48 -3.33 -3.53
C VAL A 136 14.99 -4.20 -2.39
N ARG A 137 15.29 -3.55 -1.26
CA ARG A 137 15.74 -4.17 0.00
C ARG A 137 16.96 -5.08 -0.18
N GLY A 138 17.97 -4.61 -0.92
CA GLY A 138 19.22 -5.33 -1.15
C GLY A 138 19.23 -6.24 -2.36
N THR A 139 18.09 -6.45 -3.04
CA THR A 139 18.01 -7.27 -4.25
C THR A 139 17.75 -6.40 -5.47
N LEU A 140 18.56 -6.56 -6.52
CA LEU A 140 18.33 -5.92 -7.82
C LEU A 140 17.17 -6.59 -8.55
N ARG A 141 16.23 -5.79 -9.05
CA ARG A 141 15.07 -6.25 -9.81
C ARG A 141 14.87 -5.38 -11.06
N ILE A 142 14.27 -5.96 -12.09
CA ILE A 142 13.91 -5.23 -13.30
C ILE A 142 12.71 -4.33 -13.01
N ALA A 143 12.86 -3.04 -13.30
CA ALA A 143 11.78 -2.06 -13.27
C ALA A 143 11.16 -1.93 -14.65
N VAL A 144 9.83 -1.96 -14.72
CA VAL A 144 9.07 -1.98 -15.98
C VAL A 144 7.96 -0.94 -15.91
N SER A 145 7.74 -0.21 -16.99
CA SER A 145 6.65 0.75 -17.13
C SER A 145 5.36 -0.01 -17.40
N LEU A 146 4.44 0.04 -16.44
CA LEU A 146 3.11 -0.54 -16.62
C LEU A 146 2.30 0.22 -17.67
N ALA A 147 2.48 1.55 -17.76
CA ALA A 147 1.83 2.36 -18.79
C ALA A 147 2.21 1.91 -20.21
N GLU A 148 3.51 1.67 -20.45
CA GLU A 148 3.99 1.16 -21.74
C GLU A 148 3.49 -0.26 -22.03
N LEU A 149 3.46 -1.14 -21.01
CA LEU A 149 2.95 -2.51 -21.18
C LEU A 149 1.46 -2.56 -21.52
N LEU A 150 0.68 -1.65 -20.94
CA LEU A 150 -0.78 -1.58 -21.11
C LEU A 150 -1.19 -0.64 -22.25
N GLY A 151 -0.24 0.07 -22.87
CA GLY A 151 -0.53 1.07 -23.90
C GLY A 151 -1.33 2.27 -23.39
N LEU A 152 -1.10 2.67 -22.13
CA LEU A 152 -1.76 3.84 -21.55
C LEU A 152 -1.08 5.12 -22.04
N GLU A 153 -1.88 6.13 -22.36
CA GLU A 153 -1.33 7.45 -22.67
C GLU A 153 -0.77 8.07 -21.39
N THR A 154 0.55 8.11 -21.30
CA THR A 154 1.23 8.92 -20.30
C THR A 154 1.22 10.37 -20.79
N GLY A 155 0.57 11.27 -20.04
CA GLY A 155 0.72 12.70 -20.26
C GLY A 155 2.19 13.16 -20.22
N ALA A 156 2.45 14.41 -20.61
CA ALA A 156 3.79 14.98 -20.73
C ALA A 156 4.70 14.68 -19.52
N PRO A 157 6.03 14.49 -19.70
CA PRO A 157 6.97 14.23 -18.63
C PRO A 157 6.79 15.22 -17.48
N ARG A 158 6.35 14.73 -16.32
CA ARG A 158 5.90 15.59 -15.21
C ARG A 158 7.13 16.14 -14.47
N ALA A 159 7.22 17.47 -14.43
CA ALA A 159 8.37 18.23 -13.92
C ALA A 159 8.75 17.89 -12.48
N ALA A 160 10.03 18.12 -12.14
CA ALA A 160 10.52 18.09 -10.77
C ALA A 160 9.75 19.11 -9.92
N GLY A 161 9.08 18.66 -8.84
CA GLY A 161 8.25 19.50 -7.98
C GLY A 161 6.74 19.21 -8.02
N ASP A 162 6.30 18.17 -8.73
CA ASP A 162 4.90 17.73 -8.67
C ASP A 162 4.53 17.34 -7.23
N ALA A 163 3.55 18.03 -6.64
CA ALA A 163 3.01 17.72 -5.31
C ALA A 163 2.53 16.26 -5.19
N ARG A 164 2.26 15.60 -6.33
CA ARG A 164 1.88 14.19 -6.38
C ARG A 164 3.05 13.22 -6.20
N ALA A 165 4.30 13.69 -6.20
CA ALA A 165 5.49 12.85 -6.04
C ALA A 165 5.49 12.05 -4.72
N GLY A 166 4.93 12.61 -3.64
CA GLY A 166 4.83 11.92 -2.33
C GLY A 166 3.95 10.66 -2.33
N PHE A 167 3.06 10.50 -3.31
CA PHE A 167 2.18 9.35 -3.44
C PHE A 167 2.75 8.22 -4.30
N ARG A 168 3.88 8.46 -4.98
CA ARG A 168 4.51 7.46 -5.85
C ARG A 168 4.99 6.27 -5.05
N ARG A 169 4.75 5.09 -5.59
CA ARG A 169 5.17 3.81 -4.99
C ARG A 169 5.71 2.91 -6.08
N MET A 170 6.40 1.87 -5.65
CA MET A 170 6.80 0.77 -6.52
C MET A 170 6.12 -0.52 -6.04
N LEU A 171 5.47 -1.20 -6.96
CA LEU A 171 4.85 -2.51 -6.73
C LEU A 171 5.83 -3.60 -7.14
N VAL A 172 6.20 -4.47 -6.20
CA VAL A 172 6.92 -5.71 -6.51
C VAL A 172 5.88 -6.78 -6.76
N VAL A 173 5.81 -7.30 -7.98
CA VAL A 173 4.77 -8.25 -8.41
C VAL A 173 5.45 -9.49 -9.00
N ALA A 174 4.90 -10.67 -8.71
CA ALA A 174 5.39 -11.93 -9.24
C ALA A 174 4.24 -12.89 -9.55
N HIS A 175 4.23 -13.44 -10.76
CA HIS A 175 3.32 -14.50 -11.21
C HIS A 175 4.15 -15.60 -11.87
N ARG A 176 4.29 -16.74 -11.18
CA ARG A 176 5.07 -17.92 -11.62
C ARG A 176 6.49 -17.61 -12.15
N GLY A 177 7.28 -16.84 -11.39
CA GLY A 177 8.66 -16.54 -11.78
C GLY A 177 9.30 -15.47 -10.91
N GLU A 178 10.37 -14.87 -11.45
CA GLU A 178 11.11 -13.80 -10.77
C GLU A 178 10.26 -12.52 -10.61
N PRO A 179 10.30 -11.87 -9.43
CA PRO A 179 9.55 -10.63 -9.22
C PRO A 179 10.06 -9.48 -10.07
N VAL A 180 9.13 -8.73 -10.66
CA VAL A 180 9.40 -7.46 -11.34
C VAL A 180 8.85 -6.28 -10.55
N VAL A 181 9.31 -5.09 -10.88
CA VAL A 181 8.92 -3.86 -10.22
C VAL A 181 8.15 -2.95 -11.18
N PHE A 182 6.95 -2.53 -10.79
CA PHE A 182 6.17 -1.54 -11.50
C PHE A 182 6.11 -0.24 -10.69
N PRO A 183 6.73 0.86 -11.15
CA PRO A 183 6.46 2.18 -10.59
C PRO A 183 5.00 2.57 -10.86
N VAL A 184 4.33 3.11 -9.85
CA VAL A 184 2.93 3.55 -9.91
C VAL A 184 2.77 4.94 -9.28
N ASP A 185 1.76 5.69 -9.73
CA ASP A 185 1.57 7.07 -9.32
C ASP A 185 0.93 7.22 -7.94
N ALA A 186 0.12 6.24 -7.54
CA ALA A 186 -0.50 6.16 -6.22
C ALA A 186 -0.94 4.74 -5.90
N VAL A 187 -0.98 4.40 -4.62
CA VAL A 187 -1.64 3.19 -4.12
C VAL A 187 -2.76 3.65 -3.21
N GLU A 188 -3.99 3.21 -3.49
CA GLU A 188 -5.13 3.46 -2.60
C GLU A 188 -5.13 2.47 -1.44
N GLY A 189 -4.96 1.18 -1.75
CA GLY A 189 -4.99 0.11 -0.75
C GLY A 189 -5.66 -1.16 -1.27
N VAL A 190 -5.95 -2.07 -0.35
CA VAL A 190 -6.60 -3.34 -0.66
C VAL A 190 -8.11 -3.15 -0.71
N LEU A 191 -8.70 -3.51 -1.83
CA LEU A 191 -10.16 -3.53 -2.05
C LEU A 191 -10.65 -4.98 -2.07
N ARG A 192 -11.88 -5.17 -1.60
CA ARG A 192 -12.59 -6.46 -1.67
C ARG A 192 -13.92 -6.27 -2.37
N PHE A 193 -14.21 -7.13 -3.33
CA PHE A 193 -15.47 -7.10 -4.07
C PHE A 193 -15.97 -8.53 -4.35
N GLY A 194 -17.27 -8.69 -4.49
CA GLY A 194 -17.90 -9.94 -4.87
C GLY A 194 -17.96 -10.10 -6.39
N ALA A 195 -18.21 -11.32 -6.87
CA ALA A 195 -18.35 -11.58 -8.31
C ALA A 195 -19.45 -10.71 -8.97
N ALA A 196 -20.51 -10.38 -8.21
CA ALA A 196 -21.61 -9.53 -8.67
C ALA A 196 -21.24 -8.05 -8.87
N ASP A 197 -20.16 -7.56 -8.22
CA ASP A 197 -19.70 -6.17 -8.34
C ASP A 197 -18.85 -5.96 -9.61
N ARG A 198 -18.43 -7.05 -10.25
CA ARG A 198 -17.61 -7.01 -11.47
C ARG A 198 -18.52 -6.86 -12.68
N ALA A 199 -18.44 -5.69 -13.31
CA ALA A 199 -19.06 -5.44 -14.59
C ALA A 199 -18.14 -5.89 -15.74
N ALA A 200 -18.75 -6.24 -16.88
CA ALA A 200 -18.03 -6.33 -18.13
C ALA A 200 -17.44 -4.95 -18.49
N THR A 201 -16.23 -4.95 -19.04
CA THR A 201 -15.48 -3.73 -19.39
C THR A 201 -16.30 -2.81 -20.30
N PRO A 202 -16.67 -1.59 -19.86
CA PRO A 202 -17.33 -0.61 -20.72
C PRO A 202 -16.46 -0.29 -21.94
N ALA A 203 -17.10 0.00 -23.07
CA ALA A 203 -16.40 0.28 -24.34
C ALA A 203 -15.39 1.44 -24.28
N THR A 204 -15.47 2.31 -23.27
CA THR A 204 -14.52 3.39 -23.03
C THR A 204 -13.24 2.95 -22.32
N VAL A 205 -13.31 1.96 -21.41
CA VAL A 205 -12.13 1.27 -20.85
C VAL A 205 -11.54 0.29 -21.88
N ALA A 206 -12.30 -0.05 -22.92
CA ALA A 206 -11.82 -0.89 -24.01
C ALA A 206 -10.74 -0.22 -24.91
N ARG A 207 -10.50 1.09 -24.78
CA ARG A 207 -9.52 1.82 -25.61
C ARG A 207 -8.07 1.80 -25.08
N ALA A 208 -7.84 1.54 -23.79
CA ALA A 208 -6.50 1.48 -23.22
C ALA A 208 -6.37 0.23 -22.33
N GLY A 209 -5.48 -0.71 -22.68
CA GLY A 209 -5.24 -1.91 -21.86
C GLY A 209 -6.33 -3.00 -21.87
N SER A 210 -7.26 -2.98 -22.84
CA SER A 210 -8.37 -3.95 -22.91
C SER A 210 -7.91 -5.41 -23.04
N ALA A 211 -6.77 -5.66 -23.68
CA ALA A 211 -6.18 -6.99 -23.79
C ALA A 211 -5.77 -7.56 -22.43
N HIS A 212 -5.40 -6.70 -21.49
CA HIS A 212 -4.89 -7.07 -20.16
C HIS A 212 -5.91 -6.88 -19.06
N THR A 213 -7.17 -6.56 -19.37
CA THR A 213 -8.21 -6.28 -18.38
C THR A 213 -9.21 -7.42 -18.33
N ARG A 214 -9.38 -8.03 -17.16
CA ARG A 214 -10.36 -9.09 -16.91
C ARG A 214 -11.78 -8.54 -16.76
N GLY A 215 -11.92 -7.31 -16.29
CA GLY A 215 -13.20 -6.63 -16.11
C GLY A 215 -13.00 -5.31 -15.38
N VAL A 216 -14.10 -4.68 -14.97
CA VAL A 216 -14.04 -3.46 -14.16
C VAL A 216 -15.00 -3.57 -12.97
N PHE A 217 -14.76 -2.75 -11.96
CA PHE A 217 -15.71 -2.53 -10.87
C PHE A 217 -15.71 -1.04 -10.51
N VAL A 218 -16.78 -0.58 -9.85
CA VAL A 218 -16.89 0.82 -9.42
C VAL A 218 -16.51 0.92 -7.95
N TRP A 219 -15.62 1.84 -7.63
CA TRP A 219 -15.20 2.13 -6.26
C TRP A 219 -15.08 3.65 -6.05
N ARG A 220 -15.79 4.19 -5.05
CA ARG A 220 -15.91 5.66 -4.79
C ARG A 220 -16.15 6.47 -6.07
N GLU A 221 -17.13 6.04 -6.87
CA GLU A 221 -17.52 6.68 -8.14
C GLU A 221 -16.45 6.62 -9.26
N ARG A 222 -15.36 5.86 -9.05
CA ARG A 222 -14.31 5.65 -10.04
C ARG A 222 -14.42 4.25 -10.62
N ILE A 223 -14.16 4.14 -11.92
CA ILE A 223 -14.03 2.84 -12.58
C ILE A 223 -12.61 2.32 -12.30
N VAL A 224 -12.50 1.10 -11.82
CA VAL A 224 -11.22 0.43 -11.57
C VAL A 224 -11.09 -0.77 -12.50
N GLY A 225 -10.05 -0.77 -13.32
CA GLY A 225 -9.72 -1.87 -14.22
C GLY A 225 -9.04 -3.03 -13.49
N LEU A 226 -9.67 -4.21 -13.49
CA LEU A 226 -9.06 -5.42 -12.95
C LEU A 226 -8.11 -6.00 -13.99
N ILE A 227 -6.81 -5.95 -13.72
CA ILE A 227 -5.79 -6.52 -14.61
C ILE A 227 -5.86 -8.05 -14.56
N ASP A 228 -5.80 -8.67 -15.72
CA ASP A 228 -5.55 -10.10 -15.89
C ASP A 228 -4.05 -10.38 -15.73
N GLU A 229 -3.69 -10.94 -14.58
CA GLU A 229 -2.31 -11.23 -14.18
C GLU A 229 -1.60 -12.20 -15.13
N GLU A 230 -2.29 -13.19 -15.70
CA GLU A 230 -1.67 -14.13 -16.63
C GLU A 230 -1.25 -13.39 -17.90
N ARG A 231 -2.18 -12.62 -18.50
CA ARG A 231 -1.89 -11.84 -19.73
C ARG A 231 -0.86 -10.74 -19.51
N LEU A 232 -0.88 -10.08 -18.36
CA LEU A 232 0.12 -9.08 -18.00
C LEU A 232 1.52 -9.69 -18.02
N PHE A 233 1.69 -10.83 -17.36
CA PHE A 233 3.00 -11.49 -17.27
C PHE A 233 3.44 -12.11 -18.59
N GLU A 234 2.54 -12.61 -19.42
CA GLU A 234 2.87 -13.02 -20.78
C GLU A 234 3.41 -11.85 -21.63
N SER A 235 2.77 -10.68 -21.58
CA SER A 235 3.24 -9.48 -22.29
C SER A 235 4.56 -8.95 -21.75
N LEU A 236 4.76 -9.03 -20.44
CA LEU A 236 6.02 -8.72 -19.79
C LEU A 236 7.14 -9.63 -20.30
N LEU A 237 6.94 -10.96 -20.28
CA LEU A 237 7.93 -11.93 -20.76
C LEU A 237 8.27 -11.73 -22.24
N ARG A 238 7.28 -11.40 -23.08
CA ARG A 238 7.53 -11.04 -24.49
C ARG A 238 8.36 -9.77 -24.63
N SER A 239 8.16 -8.80 -23.73
CA SER A 239 8.89 -7.54 -23.71
C SER A 239 10.31 -7.68 -23.14
N LEU A 240 10.63 -8.77 -22.44
CA LEU A 240 11.98 -9.03 -21.92
C LEU A 240 12.86 -9.85 -22.88
N ARG A 241 12.33 -10.28 -24.03
CA ARG A 241 13.06 -11.02 -25.07
C ARG A 241 13.77 -10.09 -26.06
#